data_AF-I3PNC6-F1
#
_entry.id   AF-I3PNC6-F1
#
_cell.length_a   1.000
_cell.length_b   1.000
_cell.length_c   1.000
_cell.angle_alpha   90.00
_cell.angle_beta   90.00
_cell.angle_gamma   90.00
#
_symmetry.space_group_name_H-M   'P 1'
#
loop_
_entity.id
_entity.type
_entity.pdbx_description
1 polymer ?
#
loop_
_entity_poly.entity_id
_entity_poly.type
_entity_poly.pdbx_seq_one_letter_code
_entity_poly.pdbx_strand_id
1 'polypeptide(L)' 'MEGLFYLFAFSVILSGIMVISALNPVHSVLWLIVAFTSAAVLFILLEVEFIALIFLIVYVGAIAILFLFVIMM' A
#
# COMPACT_ATOMS: atom_id res chain seq x y z
N MET A 1 16.61 -6.54 -11.86
CA MET A 1 15.45 -6.83 -11.00
C MET A 1 15.71 -6.43 -9.55
N GLU A 2 16.91 -6.64 -9.03
CA GLU A 2 17.29 -6.25 -7.66
C GLU A 2 17.06 -4.75 -7.34
N GLY A 3 17.40 -3.84 -8.27
CA GLY A 3 17.18 -2.41 -8.06
C GLY A 3 15.70 -2.02 -7.88
N LEU A 4 14.78 -2.68 -8.60
CA LEU A 4 13.34 -2.47 -8.43
C LEU A 4 12.87 -3.01 -7.08
N PHE A 5 13.36 -4.18 -6.68
CA PHE A 5 13.05 -4.77 -5.38
C PHE A 5 13.40 -3.81 -4.23
N TYR A 6 14.63 -3.27 -4.21
CA TYR A 6 15.04 -2.34 -3.16
C TYR A 6 14.26 -1.02 -3.19
N LEU A 7 13.94 -0.50 -4.38
CA LEU A 7 13.14 0.71 -4.53
C LEU A 7 11.73 0.53 -3.92
N PHE A 8 11.04 -0.57 -4.26
CA PHE A 8 9.71 -0.83 -3.74
C PHE A 8 9.73 -1.23 -2.25
N ALA A 9 10.75 -1.98 -1.80
CA ALA A 9 10.93 -2.29 -0.39
C ALA A 9 11.14 -1.02 0.45
N PHE A 10 11.99 -0.09 -0.01
CA PHE A 10 12.16 1.20 0.63
C PHE A 10 10.86 2.02 0.61
N SER A 11 10.14 2.04 -0.51
CA SER A 11 8.83 2.70 -0.63
C SER A 11 7.82 2.16 0.39
N VAL A 12 7.74 0.84 0.59
CA VAL A 12 6.84 0.21 1.58
C VAL A 12 7.20 0.67 3.00
N ILE A 13 8.48 0.68 3.36
CA ILE A 13 8.91 1.09 4.70
C ILE A 13 8.62 2.58 4.92
N LEU A 14 8.99 3.43 3.96
CA LEU A 14 8.79 4.88 4.04
C LEU A 14 7.30 5.22 4.15
N SER A 15 6.46 4.65 3.28
CA SER A 15 5.01 4.85 3.32
C SER A 15 4.41 4.32 4.62
N GLY A 16 4.86 3.17 5.15
CA GLY A 16 4.41 2.67 6.45
C GLY A 16 4.73 3.60 7.62
N ILE A 17 5.90 4.25 7.62
CA ILE A 17 6.22 5.30 8.59
C ILE A 17 5.26 6.48 8.42
N MET A 18 5.03 6.92 7.18
CA MET A 18 4.14 8.05 6.88
C MET A 18 2.68 7.79 7.26
N VAL A 19 2.20 6.54 7.18
CA VAL A 19 0.87 6.15 7.68
C VAL A 19 0.72 6.50 9.15
N ILE A 20 1.71 6.15 9.98
CA ILE A 20 1.65 6.32 11.44
C ILE A 20 1.97 7.76 11.84
N SER A 21 2.84 8.46 11.10
CA SER A 21 3.22 9.85 11.42
C SER A 21 2.25 10.90 10.90
N ALA A 22 1.34 10.56 9.98
CA ALA A 22 0.37 11.51 9.42
C ALA A 22 -0.66 11.95 10.47
N LEU A 23 -0.74 13.27 10.71
CA LEU A 23 -1.71 13.87 11.63
C LEU A 23 -3.15 13.84 11.09
N ASN A 24 -3.29 13.87 9.76
CA ASN A 24 -4.59 13.84 9.09
C ASN A 24 -4.94 12.39 8.70
N PRO A 25 -6.09 11.83 9.16
CA PRO A 25 -6.48 10.45 8.85
C PRO A 25 -6.59 10.18 7.34
N VAL A 26 -7.06 11.15 6.55
CA VAL A 26 -7.10 11.02 5.09
C VAL A 26 -5.71 10.81 4.51
N HIS A 27 -4.70 11.57 4.97
CA HIS A 27 -3.33 11.42 4.50
C HIS A 27 -2.73 10.09 4.94
N SER A 28 -3.01 9.65 6.17
CA SER A 28 -2.62 8.33 6.66
C SER A 28 -3.11 7.22 5.75
N VAL A 29 -4.39 7.25 5.33
CA VAL A 29 -4.96 6.24 4.43
C VAL A 29 -4.39 6.34 3.01
N LEU A 30 -4.10 7.54 2.50
CA LEU A 30 -3.43 7.68 1.21
C LEU A 30 -2.02 7.06 1.22
N TRP A 31 -1.26 7.24 2.30
CA TRP A 31 0.03 6.56 2.46
C TRP A 31 -0.12 5.05 2.58
N LEU A 32 -1.21 4.56 3.18
CA LEU A 32 -1.51 3.13 3.28
C LEU A 32 -1.74 2.52 1.89
N ILE A 33 -2.42 3.23 0.98
CA ILE A 33 -2.59 2.83 -0.42
C ILE A 33 -1.24 2.72 -1.14
N VAL A 34 -0.33 3.67 -0.92
CA VAL A 34 1.03 3.63 -1.49
C VAL A 34 1.81 2.43 -0.95
N ALA A 35 1.71 2.16 0.36
CA ALA A 35 2.35 1.00 0.99
C ALA A 35 1.85 -0.32 0.38
N PHE A 36 0.53 -0.47 0.27
CA PHE A 36 -0.05 -1.69 -0.28
C PHE A 36 0.23 -1.88 -1.77
N THR A 37 0.20 -0.81 -2.55
CA THR A 37 0.55 -0.87 -3.98
C THR A 37 2.03 -1.24 -4.16
N SER A 38 2.92 -0.65 -3.36
CA SER A 38 4.36 -0.98 -3.40
C SER A 38 4.61 -2.43 -3.00
N ALA A 39 3.90 -2.95 -1.99
CA ALA A 39 3.99 -4.35 -1.58
C ALA A 39 3.44 -5.31 -2.64
N ALA A 40 2.38 -4.93 -3.37
CA ALA A 40 1.87 -5.73 -4.49
C ALA A 40 2.92 -5.88 -5.60
N VAL A 41 3.67 -4.83 -5.92
CA VAL A 41 4.79 -4.92 -6.87
C VAL A 41 5.88 -5.86 -6.35
N LEU A 42 6.20 -5.84 -5.05
CA LEU A 42 7.13 -6.82 -4.46
C LEU A 42 6.63 -8.26 -4.60
N PHE A 43 5.33 -8.51 -4.40
CA PHE A 43 4.76 -9.85 -4.61
C PHE A 43 4.84 -10.30 -6.07
N ILE A 44 4.68 -9.40 -7.04
CA ILE A 44 4.91 -9.72 -8.46
C ILE A 44 6.38 -10.07 -8.70
N LEU A 45 7.32 -9.32 -8.13
CA LEU A 45 8.76 -9.60 -8.25
C LEU A 45 9.18 -10.93 -7.59
N LEU A 46 8.41 -11.40 -6.61
CA LEU A 46 8.58 -12.69 -5.94
C LEU A 46 7.83 -13.84 -6.64
N GLU A 47 7.28 -13.60 -7.83
CA GLU A 47 6.52 -14.58 -8.63
C GLU A 47 5.23 -15.06 -7.92
N VAL A 48 4.67 -14.24 -7.03
CA VAL A 48 3.44 -14.52 -6.27
C VAL A 48 2.26 -13.66 -6.79
N GLU A 49 1.98 -13.81 -8.08
CA GLU A 49 1.09 -12.91 -8.84
C GLU A 49 -0.36 -12.94 -8.36
N PHE A 50 -0.90 -14.12 -8.05
CA PHE A 50 -2.28 -14.26 -7.58
C PHE A 50 -2.52 -13.53 -6.26
N ILE A 51 -1.57 -13.63 -5.33
CA ILE A 51 -1.62 -12.91 -4.05
C ILE A 51 -1.48 -11.41 -4.30
N ALA A 52 -0.59 -10.98 -5.19
CA ALA A 52 -0.44 -9.56 -5.53
C ALA A 52 -1.76 -8.93 -6.02
N LEU A 53 -2.48 -9.64 -6.90
CA LEU A 53 -3.76 -9.19 -7.44
C LEU A 53 -4.86 -9.12 -6.37
N ILE A 54 -5.03 -10.17 -5.57
CA ILE A 54 -5.99 -10.15 -4.45
C ILE A 54 -5.64 -9.04 -3.46
N PHE A 55 -4.36 -8.84 -3.20
CA PHE A 55 -3.89 -7.81 -2.28
C PHE A 55 -4.31 -6.42 -2.75
N LEU A 56 -4.16 -6.10 -4.04
CA LEU A 56 -4.66 -4.85 -4.61
C LEU A 56 -6.19 -4.76 -4.56
N ILE A 57 -6.91 -5.78 -5.03
CA ILE A 57 -8.38 -5.72 -5.13
C ILE A 57 -9.02 -5.56 -3.74
N VAL A 58 -8.57 -6.34 -2.76
CA VAL A 58 -9.19 -6.38 -1.43
C VAL A 58 -8.68 -5.22 -0.56
N TYR A 59 -7.37 -5.04 -0.43
CA TYR A 59 -6.83 -4.04 0.50
C TYR A 59 -6.87 -2.62 -0.06
N VAL A 60 -6.47 -2.43 -1.31
CA VAL A 60 -6.52 -1.09 -1.93
C VAL A 60 -7.92 -0.79 -2.45
N GLY A 61 -8.54 -1.73 -3.15
CA GLY A 61 -9.83 -1.52 -3.82
C GLY A 61 -11.05 -1.50 -2.90
N ALA A 62 -11.06 -2.28 -1.81
CA ALA A 62 -12.20 -2.31 -0.88
C ALA A 62 -11.85 -1.62 0.45
N ILE A 63 -10.87 -2.14 1.18
CA ILE A 63 -10.62 -1.75 2.57
C ILE A 63 -10.19 -0.28 2.69
N ALA A 64 -9.18 0.16 1.94
CA ALA A 64 -8.70 1.55 2.01
C ALA A 64 -9.78 2.55 1.57
N ILE A 65 -10.58 2.20 0.54
CA ILE A 65 -11.70 3.02 0.09
C ILE A 65 -12.78 3.13 1.18
N LEU A 66 -13.12 2.02 1.86
CA LEU A 66 -14.05 2.05 2.99
C LEU A 66 -13.53 2.96 4.13
N PHE A 67 -12.24 2.92 4.44
CA PHE A 67 -11.64 3.86 5.40
C PHE A 67 -11.80 5.32 4.96
N LEU A 68 -11.52 5.64 3.70
CA LEU A 68 -11.72 7.00 3.18
C LEU A 68 -13.17 7.44 3.29
N PHE A 69 -14.14 6.58 2.94
CA PHE A 69 -15.56 6.89 3.09
C PHE A 69 -15.95 7.15 4.54
N VAL A 70 -15.50 6.32 5.48
CA VAL A 70 -15.82 6.49 6.91
C VAL A 70 -15.20 7.77 7.48
N ILE A 71 -14.00 8.16 7.03
CA ILE A 71 -13.31 9.36 7.51
C ILE A 71 -13.94 10.65 6.95
N MET A 72 -14.50 10.60 5.74
CA MET A 72 -15.00 11.78 5.03
C MET A 72 -16.49 12.09 5.31
N MET A 73 -17.21 11.22 6.01
CA MET A 73 -18.59 11.46 6.47
C MET A 73 -18.61 12.10 7.86
#